data_AF-A0A2H9KYY3-F1
#
_entry.id   AF-A0A2H9KYY3-F1
#
_cell.length_a   1.000
_cell.length_b   1.000
_cell.length_c   1.000
_cell.angle_alpha   90.00
_cell.angle_beta   90.00
_cell.angle_gamma   90.00
#
_symmetry.space_group_name_H-M   'P 1'
#
loop_
_entity.id
_entity.type
_entity.pdbx_description
1 polymer ?
#
loop_
_entity_poly.entity_id
_entity_poly.type
_entity_poly.pdbx_seq_one_letter_code
_entity_poly.pdbx_strand_id
1 'polypeptide(L)'
;MGFEDWSAVYRRHESQPVDRFKNKSRLLKAFGPNAVRVYNSFDGQKSAMQIQSELEMSPQEFSQMLGFMLENEMLSQEGNAPTPLPGEQPAYAYRQQIHGKEEEHHYSPMEKAILEQYGQSGLNVYSLIDGERTAEQILHETGISETRLVEILEFMNKKGIIKLERPATAPSHRPAEAISGGFVNSSARQPAFSPQAPPSAQGFSSASSPRHGYPSMRTPPAGISPPPMRRRAMPGKRMPTTIPNYNAKSEDDSIGFKPMVEESGSSSLPQSAFSDEMVPIDIPLIPKKLSFLKKAQLKTSLSIASRTMHAPFLDLLDNNSDFVQISIRSGIPLKTLDMFFAKLGKDGLLQFRQLDREEVRKRYGDDGLAVYKKYGRDGILIYQLIGKAESLKKIVEQSHLNVDRAADIIVFVNQMLGLEASIDRETVKKYLAQKN
;
A
#
# COMPACT_ATOMS: atom_id res chain seq x y z
N MET A 1 -31.30 -11.42 -8.13
CA MET A 1 -30.08 -10.81 -8.68
C MET A 1 -29.55 -11.77 -9.73
N GLY A 2 -29.41 -11.28 -10.96
CA GLY A 2 -29.10 -12.11 -12.13
C GLY A 2 -27.71 -12.72 -12.04
N PHE A 3 -27.53 -13.85 -12.73
CA PHE A 3 -26.23 -14.48 -12.94
C PHE A 3 -25.19 -13.41 -13.29
N GLU A 4 -24.26 -13.16 -12.37
CA GLU A 4 -23.13 -12.26 -12.55
C GLU A 4 -22.38 -12.63 -13.83
N ASP A 5 -21.71 -11.69 -14.49
CA ASP A 5 -20.92 -12.01 -15.68
C ASP A 5 -19.64 -12.77 -15.27
N TRP A 6 -19.74 -14.09 -15.16
CA TRP A 6 -18.61 -14.98 -14.81
C TRP A 6 -17.47 -14.94 -15.84
N SER A 7 -17.73 -14.38 -17.02
CA SER A 7 -16.73 -14.17 -18.05
C SER A 7 -15.89 -12.90 -17.83
N ALA A 8 -16.35 -12.00 -16.96
CA ALA A 8 -15.64 -10.78 -16.66
C ALA A 8 -14.30 -11.04 -15.97
N VAL A 9 -13.34 -10.17 -16.27
CA VAL A 9 -12.04 -10.11 -15.59
C VAL A 9 -12.14 -9.10 -14.47
N TYR A 10 -11.69 -9.53 -13.28
CA TYR A 10 -11.69 -8.68 -12.10
C TYR A 10 -10.26 -8.39 -11.68
N ARG A 11 -10.04 -7.15 -11.23
CA ARG A 11 -8.76 -6.68 -10.75
C ARG A 11 -8.88 -6.27 -9.28
N ARG A 12 -7.86 -6.63 -8.49
CA ARG A 12 -7.77 -6.20 -7.09
C ARG A 12 -7.62 -4.69 -6.99
N HIS A 13 -8.45 -4.09 -6.14
CA HIS A 13 -8.34 -2.68 -5.78
C HIS A 13 -7.54 -2.57 -4.47
N GLU A 14 -6.22 -2.36 -4.61
CA GLU A 14 -5.28 -2.24 -3.48
C GLU A 14 -4.46 -0.95 -3.67
N SER A 15 -4.87 0.14 -3.03
CA SER A 15 -4.13 1.40 -3.11
C SER A 15 -2.83 1.36 -2.31
N GLN A 16 -2.85 0.64 -1.18
CA GLN A 16 -1.73 0.52 -0.25
C GLN A 16 -1.50 -0.94 0.17
N PRO A 17 -0.25 -1.31 0.57
CA PRO A 17 0.03 -2.64 1.12
C PRO A 17 -0.84 -3.02 2.33
N VAL A 18 -1.30 -2.03 3.09
CA VAL A 18 -2.16 -2.24 4.25
C VAL A 18 -3.56 -2.71 3.84
N ASP A 19 -4.05 -2.26 2.68
CA ASP A 19 -5.38 -2.63 2.15
C ASP A 19 -5.41 -4.11 1.82
N ARG A 20 -4.35 -4.62 1.18
CA ARG A 20 -4.18 -6.05 0.91
C ARG A 20 -4.31 -6.88 2.18
N PHE A 21 -3.68 -6.44 3.26
CA PHE A 21 -3.71 -7.16 4.53
C PHE A 21 -5.13 -7.12 5.15
N LYS A 22 -5.76 -5.94 5.18
CA LYS A 22 -7.13 -5.76 5.67
C LYS A 22 -8.13 -6.62 4.88
N ASN A 23 -8.05 -6.61 3.55
CA ASN A 23 -8.90 -7.41 2.66
C ASN A 23 -8.72 -8.91 2.91
N LYS A 24 -7.47 -9.40 2.97
CA LYS A 24 -7.18 -10.79 3.30
C LYS A 24 -7.70 -11.20 4.68
N SER A 25 -7.57 -10.32 5.68
CA SER A 25 -8.06 -10.60 7.03
C SER A 25 -9.59 -10.69 7.07
N ARG A 26 -10.29 -9.79 6.38
CA ARG A 26 -11.76 -9.84 6.23
C ARG A 26 -12.22 -11.13 5.55
N LEU A 27 -11.58 -11.52 4.45
CA LEU A 27 -11.90 -12.75 3.72
C LEU A 27 -11.62 -14.01 4.54
N LEU A 28 -10.47 -14.05 5.22
CA LEU A 28 -10.11 -15.15 6.10
C LEU A 28 -11.15 -15.35 7.22
N LYS A 29 -11.69 -14.24 7.76
CA LYS A 29 -12.74 -14.29 8.78
C LYS A 29 -14.09 -14.75 8.22
N ALA A 30 -14.48 -14.25 7.05
CA ALA A 30 -15.80 -14.52 6.48
C ALA A 30 -15.90 -15.93 5.86
N PHE A 31 -14.85 -16.40 5.19
CA PHE A 31 -14.90 -17.61 4.35
C PHE A 31 -13.69 -18.54 4.53
N GLY A 32 -12.77 -18.20 5.44
CA GLY A 32 -11.60 -19.01 5.71
C GLY A 32 -10.49 -18.89 4.64
N PRO A 33 -9.51 -19.81 4.66
CA PRO A 33 -8.31 -19.72 3.82
C PRO A 33 -8.59 -19.86 2.32
N ASN A 34 -9.71 -20.50 1.94
CA ASN A 34 -10.10 -20.67 0.53
C ASN A 34 -10.40 -19.32 -0.13
N ALA A 35 -11.08 -18.40 0.54
CA ALA A 35 -11.35 -17.07 -0.01
C ALA A 35 -10.09 -16.23 -0.18
N VAL A 36 -9.08 -16.40 0.69
CA VAL A 36 -7.78 -15.75 0.51
C VAL A 36 -7.08 -16.27 -0.74
N ARG A 37 -7.22 -17.56 -1.07
CA ARG A 37 -6.70 -18.12 -2.33
C ARG A 37 -7.42 -17.53 -3.54
N VAL A 38 -8.75 -17.50 -3.52
CA VAL A 38 -9.56 -16.88 -4.58
C VAL A 38 -9.13 -15.42 -4.80
N TYR A 39 -9.02 -14.63 -3.73
CA TYR A 39 -8.59 -13.24 -3.80
C TYR A 39 -7.19 -13.07 -4.39
N ASN A 40 -6.24 -13.93 -4.00
CA ASN A 40 -4.89 -13.89 -4.57
C ASN A 40 -4.83 -14.27 -6.05
N SER A 41 -5.78 -15.07 -6.53
CA SER A 41 -5.88 -15.48 -7.94
C SER A 41 -6.40 -14.37 -8.86
N PHE A 42 -7.01 -13.31 -8.32
CA PHE A 42 -7.39 -12.14 -9.11
C PHE A 42 -6.16 -11.27 -9.41
N ASP A 43 -5.53 -11.52 -10.55
CA ASP A 43 -4.38 -10.80 -11.08
C ASP A 43 -4.73 -9.85 -12.25
N GLY A 44 -6.01 -9.79 -12.63
CA GLY A 44 -6.46 -9.06 -13.82
C GLY A 44 -6.20 -9.80 -15.14
N GLN A 45 -5.82 -11.08 -15.11
CA GLN A 45 -5.61 -11.89 -16.31
C GLN A 45 -6.64 -12.99 -16.45
N LYS A 46 -7.08 -13.58 -15.32
CA LYS A 46 -8.04 -14.69 -15.31
C LYS A 46 -9.46 -14.18 -15.12
N SER A 47 -10.41 -14.79 -15.84
CA SER A 47 -11.85 -14.59 -15.59
C SER A 47 -12.28 -15.27 -14.30
N ALA A 48 -13.39 -14.82 -13.72
CA ALA A 48 -13.99 -15.46 -12.55
C ALA A 48 -14.24 -16.96 -12.76
N MET A 49 -14.73 -17.35 -13.95
CA MET A 49 -14.94 -18.75 -14.32
C MET A 49 -13.64 -19.57 -14.33
N GLN A 50 -12.54 -19.02 -14.87
CA GLN A 50 -11.24 -19.70 -14.88
C GLN A 50 -10.71 -19.92 -13.46
N ILE A 51 -10.80 -18.91 -12.60
CA ILE A 51 -10.33 -19.00 -11.22
C ILE A 51 -11.16 -20.04 -10.44
N GLN A 52 -12.48 -20.06 -10.61
CA GLN A 52 -13.34 -21.05 -9.97
C GLN A 52 -12.99 -22.48 -10.40
N SER A 53 -12.79 -22.70 -11.71
CA SER A 53 -12.41 -24.02 -12.23
C SER A 53 -11.03 -24.46 -11.76
N GLU A 54 -10.05 -23.56 -11.70
CA GLU A 54 -8.67 -23.86 -11.27
C GLU A 54 -8.60 -24.22 -9.78
N LEU A 55 -9.44 -23.59 -8.96
CA LEU A 55 -9.50 -23.85 -7.52
C LEU A 55 -10.45 -24.99 -7.15
N GLU A 56 -11.06 -25.67 -8.14
CA GLU A 56 -12.01 -26.78 -7.96
C GLU A 56 -13.14 -26.46 -6.95
N MET A 57 -13.58 -25.19 -6.94
CA MET A 57 -14.56 -24.70 -5.95
C MET A 57 -15.99 -24.82 -6.47
N SER A 58 -16.98 -25.01 -5.59
CA SER A 58 -18.37 -25.02 -6.03
C SER A 58 -18.81 -23.63 -6.54
N PRO A 59 -19.65 -23.54 -7.60
CA PRO A 59 -20.09 -22.24 -8.12
C PRO A 59 -20.82 -21.39 -7.08
N GLN A 60 -21.57 -22.02 -6.19
CA GLN A 60 -22.31 -21.31 -5.14
C GLN A 60 -21.37 -20.68 -4.11
N GLU A 61 -20.38 -21.43 -3.62
CA GLU A 61 -19.37 -20.93 -2.68
C GLU A 61 -18.55 -19.81 -3.31
N PHE A 62 -18.11 -19.99 -4.56
CA PHE A 62 -17.34 -18.98 -5.28
C PHE A 62 -18.13 -17.68 -5.49
N SER A 63 -19.40 -17.77 -5.87
CA SER A 63 -20.27 -16.59 -6.05
C SER A 63 -20.46 -15.82 -4.76
N GLN A 64 -20.63 -16.49 -3.61
CA GLN A 64 -20.71 -15.82 -2.31
C GLN A 64 -19.43 -15.06 -1.97
N MET A 65 -18.27 -15.67 -2.23
CA MET A 65 -16.97 -15.01 -2.02
C MET A 65 -16.78 -13.82 -2.96
N LEU A 66 -17.13 -13.96 -4.24
CA LEU A 66 -17.01 -12.91 -5.24
C LEU A 66 -17.95 -11.73 -4.91
N GLY A 67 -19.21 -11.99 -4.59
CA GLY A 67 -20.18 -10.98 -4.19
C GLY A 67 -19.70 -10.19 -2.96
N PHE A 68 -19.19 -10.89 -1.93
CA PHE A 68 -18.61 -10.22 -0.78
C PHE A 68 -17.41 -9.33 -1.13
N MET A 69 -16.53 -9.78 -2.03
CA MET A 69 -15.37 -9.01 -2.48
C MET A 69 -15.78 -7.75 -3.25
N LEU A 70 -16.83 -7.83 -4.08
CA LEU A 70 -17.37 -6.70 -4.83
C LEU A 70 -18.07 -5.70 -3.90
N GLU A 71 -18.90 -6.18 -2.98
CA GLU A 71 -19.62 -5.36 -2.00
C GLU A 71 -18.66 -4.58 -1.07
N ASN A 72 -17.50 -5.15 -0.78
CA ASN A 72 -16.46 -4.52 0.05
C ASN A 72 -15.40 -3.75 -0.77
N GLU A 73 -15.65 -3.49 -2.06
CA GLU A 73 -14.76 -2.75 -2.96
C GLU A 73 -13.33 -3.34 -3.04
N MET A 74 -13.19 -4.65 -2.82
CA MET A 74 -11.89 -5.34 -2.88
C MET A 74 -11.48 -5.66 -4.33
N LEU A 75 -12.47 -5.75 -5.22
CA LEU A 75 -12.30 -6.02 -6.64
C LEU A 75 -13.03 -4.95 -7.47
N SER A 76 -12.49 -4.66 -8.63
CA SER A 76 -13.15 -3.85 -9.66
C SER A 76 -13.25 -4.66 -10.95
N GLN A 77 -14.40 -4.59 -11.61
CA GLN A 77 -14.60 -5.21 -12.91
C GLN A 77 -13.82 -4.42 -13.97
N GLU A 78 -12.86 -5.06 -14.64
CA GLU A 78 -12.14 -4.45 -15.75
C GLU A 78 -13.04 -4.63 -16.98
N GLY A 79 -13.61 -3.53 -17.50
CA GLY A 79 -14.64 -3.57 -18.52
C GLY A 79 -14.28 -4.51 -19.67
N ASN A 80 -15.25 -5.34 -20.10
CA ASN A 80 -15.12 -6.39 -21.09
C ASN A 80 -14.40 -5.90 -22.37
N ALA A 81 -13.07 -5.92 -22.38
CA ALA A 81 -12.30 -5.84 -23.60
C ALA A 81 -12.48 -7.20 -24.27
N PRO A 82 -13.16 -7.29 -25.44
CA PRO A 82 -13.46 -8.57 -26.07
C PRO A 82 -12.15 -9.34 -26.26
N THR A 83 -12.10 -10.55 -25.67
CA THR A 83 -10.97 -11.46 -25.86
C THR A 83 -10.85 -11.72 -27.36
N PRO A 84 -9.70 -11.40 -28.00
CA PRO A 84 -9.53 -11.69 -29.42
C PRO A 84 -9.71 -13.19 -29.64
N LEU A 85 -10.59 -13.55 -30.57
CA LEU A 85 -10.82 -14.95 -30.93
C LEU A 85 -9.50 -15.58 -31.43
N PRO A 86 -9.24 -16.85 -31.11
CA PRO A 86 -8.03 -17.55 -31.52
C PRO A 86 -8.05 -17.75 -33.05
N GLY A 87 -7.44 -16.83 -33.78
CA GLY A 87 -7.39 -16.85 -35.24
C GLY A 87 -7.09 -15.51 -35.90
N GLU A 88 -7.32 -14.38 -35.23
CA GLU A 88 -6.93 -13.07 -35.76
C GLU A 88 -5.52 -12.71 -35.32
N GLN A 89 -4.59 -12.72 -36.28
CA GLN A 89 -3.23 -12.23 -36.06
C GLN A 89 -3.27 -10.73 -35.73
N PRO A 90 -2.43 -10.25 -34.80
CA PRO A 90 -2.56 -8.94 -34.22
C PRO A 90 -2.11 -7.83 -35.19
N ALA A 91 -3.06 -7.18 -35.84
CA ALA A 91 -2.87 -5.87 -36.49
C ALA A 91 -2.79 -4.71 -35.47
N TYR A 92 -2.49 -4.98 -34.20
CA TYR A 92 -2.41 -3.97 -33.13
C TYR A 92 -0.98 -3.53 -32.81
N ALA A 93 0.03 -4.04 -33.50
CA ALA A 93 1.44 -3.65 -33.27
C ALA A 93 1.79 -2.20 -33.69
N TYR A 94 0.84 -1.40 -34.21
CA TYR A 94 1.07 0.01 -34.56
C TYR A 94 0.37 1.04 -33.67
N ARG A 95 -0.37 0.63 -32.63
CA ARG A 95 -1.14 1.57 -31.78
C ARG A 95 -0.66 1.71 -30.34
N GLN A 96 0.63 1.47 -30.08
CA GLN A 96 1.27 1.82 -28.79
C GLN A 96 2.45 2.79 -28.91
N GLN A 97 2.49 3.61 -29.98
CA GLN A 97 3.41 4.76 -30.07
C GLN A 97 2.70 6.13 -29.98
N ILE A 98 1.44 6.18 -29.52
CA ILE A 98 0.73 7.46 -29.28
C ILE A 98 -0.01 7.46 -27.93
N HIS A 99 0.57 6.93 -26.84
CA HIS A 99 0.08 7.18 -25.48
C HIS A 99 1.25 7.64 -24.61
N GLY A 100 1.54 8.93 -24.75
CA GLY A 100 2.50 9.72 -23.97
C GLY A 100 2.14 11.20 -24.05
N LYS A 101 0.86 11.51 -24.23
CA LYS A 101 0.27 12.79 -23.89
C LYS A 101 -0.79 12.46 -22.87
N GLU A 102 -0.53 12.83 -21.61
CA GLU A 102 -1.59 13.07 -20.64
C GLU A 102 -2.62 13.93 -21.38
N GLU A 103 -3.78 13.36 -21.71
CA GLU A 103 -4.91 14.18 -22.09
C GLU A 103 -5.20 14.99 -20.83
N GLU A 104 -4.73 16.23 -20.81
CA GLU A 104 -5.17 17.23 -19.85
C GLU A 104 -6.69 17.29 -20.02
N HIS A 105 -7.42 16.53 -19.20
CA HIS A 105 -8.86 16.67 -19.09
C HIS A 105 -9.10 18.11 -18.67
N HIS A 106 -9.53 18.92 -19.64
CA HIS A 106 -9.88 20.31 -19.42
C HIS A 106 -11.19 20.35 -18.64
N TYR A 107 -11.08 20.10 -17.33
CA TYR A 107 -12.15 20.34 -16.39
C TYR A 107 -12.51 21.82 -16.47
N SER A 108 -13.80 22.10 -16.60
CA SER A 108 -14.34 23.44 -16.41
C SER A 108 -13.91 23.98 -15.04
N PRO A 109 -13.82 25.32 -14.85
CA PRO A 109 -13.48 25.90 -13.55
C PRO A 109 -14.33 25.35 -12.39
N MET A 110 -15.57 24.94 -12.70
CA MET A 110 -16.51 24.36 -11.76
C MET A 110 -16.19 22.92 -11.40
N GLU A 111 -15.92 22.07 -12.40
CA GLU A 111 -15.46 20.70 -12.18
C GLU A 111 -14.14 20.67 -11.40
N LYS A 112 -13.24 21.63 -11.66
CA LYS A 112 -12.01 21.77 -10.87
C LYS A 112 -12.30 22.02 -9.39
N ALA A 113 -13.24 22.91 -9.07
CA ALA A 113 -13.62 23.19 -7.70
C ALA A 113 -14.28 21.98 -7.00
N ILE A 114 -15.07 21.20 -7.75
CA ILE A 114 -15.70 19.98 -7.23
C ILE A 114 -14.65 18.88 -7.01
N LEU A 115 -13.74 18.68 -7.97
CA LEU A 115 -12.65 17.71 -7.91
C LEU A 115 -11.68 18.03 -6.77
N GLU A 116 -11.37 19.30 -6.55
CA GLU A 116 -10.47 19.74 -5.47
C GLU A 116 -11.08 19.46 -4.08
N GLN A 117 -12.39 19.68 -3.91
CA GLN A 117 -13.05 19.56 -2.61
C GLN A 117 -13.54 18.12 -2.30
N TYR A 118 -13.99 17.39 -3.32
CA TYR A 118 -14.67 16.09 -3.17
C TYR A 118 -14.07 14.97 -4.03
N GLY A 119 -12.99 15.24 -4.77
CA GLY A 119 -12.35 14.26 -5.64
C GLY A 119 -13.26 13.76 -6.75
N GLN A 120 -12.99 12.56 -7.24
CA GLN A 120 -13.75 11.94 -8.33
C GLN A 120 -15.22 11.68 -7.94
N SER A 121 -15.48 11.42 -6.65
CA SER A 121 -16.84 11.20 -6.14
C SER A 121 -17.74 12.41 -6.37
N GLY A 122 -17.22 13.64 -6.21
CA GLY A 122 -17.97 14.86 -6.49
C GLY A 122 -18.26 15.04 -7.98
N LEU A 123 -17.30 14.70 -8.85
CA LEU A 123 -17.50 14.77 -10.31
C LEU A 123 -18.56 13.77 -10.78
N ASN A 124 -18.57 12.56 -10.23
CA ASN A 124 -19.57 11.56 -10.56
C ASN A 124 -20.98 12.01 -10.12
N VAL A 125 -21.12 12.60 -8.94
CA VAL A 125 -22.39 13.22 -8.52
C VAL A 125 -22.78 14.33 -9.48
N TYR A 126 -21.85 15.22 -9.83
CA TYR A 126 -22.11 16.33 -10.75
C TYR A 126 -22.60 15.85 -12.13
N SER A 127 -22.01 14.80 -12.69
CA SER A 127 -22.42 14.27 -14.00
C SER A 127 -23.79 13.59 -14.00
N LEU A 128 -24.33 13.25 -12.82
CA LEU A 128 -25.65 12.64 -12.67
C LEU A 128 -26.75 13.66 -12.34
N ILE A 129 -26.44 14.95 -12.18
CA ILE A 129 -27.46 15.98 -11.95
C ILE A 129 -27.95 16.51 -13.31
N ASP A 130 -28.91 15.79 -13.89
CA ASP A 130 -29.58 16.13 -15.16
C ASP A 130 -30.92 16.88 -14.97
N GLY A 131 -31.38 17.00 -13.72
CA GLY A 131 -32.66 17.62 -13.35
C GLY A 131 -33.83 16.63 -13.29
N GLU A 132 -33.64 15.38 -13.71
CA GLU A 132 -34.65 14.32 -13.65
C GLU A 132 -34.40 13.35 -12.49
N ARG A 133 -33.12 13.10 -12.18
CA ARG A 133 -32.71 12.14 -11.15
C ARG A 133 -32.97 12.64 -9.74
N THR A 134 -33.50 11.75 -8.90
CA THR A 134 -33.69 12.03 -7.46
C THR A 134 -32.38 11.81 -6.69
N ALA A 135 -32.26 12.45 -5.52
CA ALA A 135 -31.10 12.24 -4.65
C ALA A 135 -30.91 10.76 -4.26
N GLU A 136 -32.00 10.01 -4.11
CA GLU A 136 -31.98 8.57 -3.82
C GLU A 136 -31.36 7.76 -4.98
N GLN A 137 -31.69 8.10 -6.23
CA GLN A 137 -31.11 7.47 -7.41
C GLN A 137 -29.62 7.77 -7.53
N ILE A 138 -29.22 9.03 -7.29
CA ILE A 138 -27.81 9.44 -7.29
C ILE A 138 -27.04 8.69 -6.19
N LEU A 139 -27.62 8.54 -5.00
CA LEU A 139 -27.02 7.79 -3.90
C LEU A 139 -26.79 6.33 -4.28
N HIS A 140 -27.80 5.68 -4.85
CA HIS A 140 -27.72 4.29 -5.28
C HIS A 140 -26.68 4.06 -6.38
N GLU A 141 -26.58 4.97 -7.35
CA GLU A 141 -25.63 4.83 -8.47
C GLU A 141 -24.19 5.17 -8.09
N THR A 142 -23.99 6.15 -7.21
CA THR A 142 -22.63 6.59 -6.83
C THR A 142 -22.06 5.80 -5.66
N GLY A 143 -22.89 5.12 -4.86
CA GLY A 143 -22.46 4.35 -3.69
C GLY A 143 -21.93 5.21 -2.54
N ILE A 144 -22.10 6.53 -2.58
CA ILE A 144 -21.64 7.41 -1.51
C ILE A 144 -22.65 7.44 -0.35
N SER A 145 -22.17 7.77 0.86
CA SER A 145 -23.05 7.92 2.01
C SER A 145 -23.99 9.13 1.86
N GLU A 146 -25.19 9.03 2.45
CA GLU A 146 -26.19 10.10 2.42
C GLU A 146 -25.63 11.44 2.93
N THR A 147 -24.93 11.42 4.06
CA THR A 147 -24.27 12.61 4.62
C THR A 147 -23.32 13.26 3.61
N ARG A 148 -22.53 12.44 2.90
CA ARG A 148 -21.56 12.93 1.91
C ARG A 148 -22.24 13.49 0.66
N LEU A 149 -23.32 12.84 0.20
CA LEU A 149 -24.14 13.36 -0.90
C LEU A 149 -24.74 14.73 -0.53
N VAL A 150 -25.29 14.88 0.67
CA VAL A 150 -25.85 16.15 1.14
C VAL A 150 -24.78 17.25 1.16
N GLU A 151 -23.57 16.97 1.67
CA GLU A 151 -22.46 17.94 1.63
C GLU A 151 -22.11 18.40 0.21
N ILE A 152 -22.07 17.47 -0.74
CA ILE A 152 -21.76 17.75 -2.15
C ILE A 152 -22.87 18.62 -2.77
N LEU A 153 -24.14 18.24 -2.57
CA LEU A 153 -25.29 18.97 -3.10
C LEU A 153 -25.40 20.37 -2.48
N GLU A 154 -25.16 20.52 -1.18
CA GLU A 154 -25.14 21.82 -0.51
C GLU A 154 -24.01 22.71 -1.03
N PHE A 155 -22.81 22.16 -1.25
CA PHE A 155 -21.70 22.89 -1.83
C PHE A 155 -22.04 23.39 -3.24
N MET A 156 -22.61 22.52 -4.08
CA MET A 156 -23.05 22.89 -5.43
C MET A 156 -24.14 23.96 -5.40
N ASN A 157 -25.11 23.84 -4.49
CA ASN A 157 -26.17 24.83 -4.33
C ASN A 157 -25.61 26.19 -3.85
N LYS A 158 -24.67 26.19 -2.90
CA LYS A 158 -23.99 27.39 -2.40
C LYS A 158 -23.15 28.09 -3.47
N LYS A 159 -22.56 27.32 -4.39
CA LYS A 159 -21.81 27.84 -5.54
C LYS A 159 -22.70 28.27 -6.71
N GLY A 160 -24.03 28.11 -6.59
CA GLY A 160 -24.99 28.45 -7.64
C GLY A 160 -24.96 27.50 -8.83
N ILE A 161 -24.46 26.28 -8.62
CA ILE A 161 -24.32 25.24 -9.65
C ILE A 161 -25.65 24.54 -9.88
N ILE A 162 -26.33 24.20 -8.78
CA ILE A 162 -27.63 23.55 -8.76
C ILE A 162 -28.58 24.38 -7.92
N LYS A 163 -29.89 24.15 -8.10
CA LYS A 163 -30.93 24.74 -7.25
C LYS A 163 -31.73 23.60 -6.63
N LEU A 164 -31.60 23.41 -5.32
CA LEU A 164 -32.34 22.38 -4.61
C LEU A 164 -33.79 22.85 -4.41
N GLU A 165 -34.73 22.22 -5.10
CA GLU A 165 -36.16 22.40 -4.84
C GLU A 165 -36.53 21.57 -3.60
N ARG A 166 -36.89 22.26 -2.50
CA ARG A 166 -37.45 21.55 -1.35
C ARG A 166 -38.86 21.12 -1.72
N PRO A 167 -39.21 19.82 -1.60
CA PRO A 167 -40.58 19.39 -1.84
C PRO A 167 -41.49 20.20 -0.93
N ALA A 168 -42.50 20.85 -1.52
CA ALA A 168 -43.46 21.67 -0.79
C ALA A 168 -44.00 20.83 0.36
N THR A 169 -43.72 21.27 1.58
CA THR A 169 -44.03 20.54 2.79
C THR A 169 -45.54 20.30 2.82
N ALA A 170 -45.97 19.07 2.57
CA ALA A 170 -47.39 18.73 2.56
C ALA A 170 -47.99 19.11 3.93
N PRO A 171 -49.17 19.76 3.96
CA PRO A 171 -49.80 20.19 5.21
C PRO A 171 -50.01 18.99 6.13
N SER A 172 -49.32 19.06 7.27
CA SER A 172 -49.38 18.11 8.37
C SER A 172 -50.80 17.95 8.90
N HIS A 173 -51.52 16.92 8.42
CA HIS A 173 -52.69 16.40 9.10
C HIS A 173 -52.21 15.46 10.21
N ARG A 174 -52.22 15.97 11.45
CA ARG A 174 -52.21 15.14 12.65
C ARG A 174 -53.53 14.38 12.76
N PRO A 175 -53.50 13.07 13.03
CA PRO A 175 -54.41 12.49 14.00
C PRO A 175 -53.64 12.03 15.23
N ALA A 176 -54.20 12.40 16.38
CA ALA A 176 -53.81 11.95 17.69
C ALA A 176 -54.33 10.51 17.94
N GLU A 177 -53.85 9.96 19.06
CA GLU A 177 -54.38 8.82 19.83
C GLU A 177 -53.68 7.46 19.69
N ALA A 178 -52.81 7.24 20.68
CA ALA A 178 -52.85 6.14 21.65
C ALA A 178 -53.11 4.72 21.13
N ILE A 179 -52.13 3.83 21.36
CA ILE A 179 -52.40 2.53 21.99
C ILE A 179 -51.18 2.13 22.84
N SER A 180 -51.50 1.93 24.11
CA SER A 180 -50.71 1.33 25.19
C SER A 180 -50.94 -0.18 25.20
N GLY A 181 -49.92 -0.96 25.53
CA GLY A 181 -49.96 -2.41 25.76
C GLY A 181 -48.79 -3.09 25.03
N GLY A 182 -47.76 -3.64 25.67
CA GLY A 182 -47.79 -4.52 26.84
C GLY A 182 -47.85 -5.95 26.34
N PHE A 183 -46.70 -6.58 26.05
CA PHE A 183 -46.63 -8.03 25.89
C PHE A 183 -45.26 -8.61 26.31
N VAL A 184 -45.38 -9.81 26.85
CA VAL A 184 -44.53 -10.57 27.76
C VAL A 184 -43.58 -11.52 27.02
N ASN A 185 -42.46 -11.83 27.69
CA ASN A 185 -41.72 -13.10 27.74
C ASN A 185 -42.00 -14.16 26.66
N SER A 186 -40.93 -14.69 26.06
CA SER A 186 -40.75 -16.14 25.86
C SER A 186 -39.30 -16.51 25.55
N SER A 187 -38.68 -17.20 26.50
CA SER A 187 -37.61 -18.17 26.30
C SER A 187 -38.02 -19.22 25.26
N ALA A 188 -37.07 -19.75 24.47
CA ALA A 188 -36.83 -21.20 24.35
C ALA A 188 -35.91 -21.57 23.16
N ARG A 189 -35.11 -22.62 23.43
CA ARG A 189 -34.60 -23.67 22.53
C ARG A 189 -33.36 -23.38 21.68
N GLN A 190 -32.23 -23.76 22.29
CA GLN A 190 -31.18 -24.51 21.60
C GLN A 190 -31.71 -25.88 21.12
N PRO A 191 -31.23 -26.38 19.97
CA PRO A 191 -31.05 -27.81 19.77
C PRO A 191 -29.56 -28.18 19.69
N ALA A 192 -29.22 -29.23 20.43
CA ALA A 192 -27.93 -29.90 20.43
C ALA A 192 -27.67 -30.63 19.11
N PHE A 193 -26.50 -30.42 18.51
CA PHE A 193 -25.98 -31.23 17.41
C PHE A 193 -24.94 -32.22 17.94
N SER A 194 -25.18 -33.51 17.71
CA SER A 194 -24.26 -34.61 17.96
C SER A 194 -23.17 -34.68 16.87
N PRO A 195 -21.90 -35.01 17.19
CA PRO A 195 -20.87 -35.20 16.18
C PRO A 195 -20.90 -36.62 15.61
N GLN A 196 -21.05 -36.75 14.29
CA GLN A 196 -20.78 -37.97 13.53
C GLN A 196 -19.28 -38.09 13.23
N ALA A 197 -18.74 -39.28 13.47
CA ALA A 197 -17.36 -39.65 13.16
C ALA A 197 -17.12 -39.80 11.65
N PRO A 198 -15.94 -39.41 11.11
CA PRO A 198 -15.59 -39.70 9.73
C PRO A 198 -15.07 -41.15 9.56
N PRO A 199 -15.42 -41.83 8.45
CA PRO A 199 -14.88 -43.15 8.12
C PRO A 199 -13.46 -43.07 7.55
N SER A 200 -12.71 -44.12 7.88
CA SER A 200 -11.34 -44.43 7.47
C SER A 200 -11.19 -44.48 5.94
N ALA A 201 -10.28 -43.67 5.38
CA ALA A 201 -9.84 -43.80 3.99
C ALA A 201 -8.54 -44.62 3.92
N GLN A 202 -8.64 -45.82 3.36
CA GLN A 202 -7.53 -46.67 2.97
C GLN A 202 -7.03 -46.28 1.57
N GLY A 203 -5.71 -46.14 1.47
CA GLY A 203 -4.82 -46.52 0.37
C GLY A 203 -5.20 -46.20 -1.08
N PHE A 204 -4.39 -45.35 -1.72
CA PHE A 204 -4.02 -45.55 -3.12
C PHE A 204 -2.56 -45.18 -3.39
N SER A 205 -2.04 -45.94 -4.33
CA SER A 205 -0.65 -46.24 -4.62
C SER A 205 0.11 -45.15 -5.35
N SER A 206 1.42 -45.20 -5.13
CA SER A 206 2.53 -44.82 -6.00
C SER A 206 2.24 -44.82 -7.50
N ALA A 207 2.48 -43.68 -8.15
CA ALA A 207 2.77 -43.61 -9.59
C ALA A 207 3.92 -42.62 -9.85
N SER A 208 4.89 -43.15 -10.57
CA SER A 208 6.19 -42.62 -10.96
C SER A 208 6.17 -41.93 -12.32
N SER A 209 7.11 -40.99 -12.51
CA SER A 209 7.71 -40.47 -13.78
C SER A 209 7.24 -39.08 -14.22
N PRO A 210 7.97 -38.34 -15.11
CA PRO A 210 9.38 -38.45 -15.55
C PRO A 210 10.17 -37.12 -15.43
N ARG A 211 11.51 -37.24 -15.52
CA ARG A 211 12.46 -36.13 -15.68
C ARG A 211 12.20 -35.34 -16.99
N HIS A 212 11.99 -34.04 -16.89
CA HIS A 212 12.09 -33.12 -18.04
C HIS A 212 13.50 -32.54 -18.14
N GLY A 213 14.07 -32.68 -19.33
CA GLY A 213 15.38 -32.17 -19.70
C GLY A 213 15.39 -30.65 -19.85
N TYR A 214 16.49 -30.04 -19.44
CA TYR A 214 16.78 -28.63 -19.64
C TYR A 214 17.14 -28.36 -21.11
N PRO A 215 16.57 -27.33 -21.76
CA PRO A 215 17.06 -26.88 -23.06
C PRO A 215 18.37 -26.10 -22.90
N SER A 216 19.32 -26.46 -23.77
CA SER A 216 20.66 -25.90 -23.91
C SER A 216 20.64 -24.40 -24.26
N MET A 217 21.45 -23.63 -23.53
CA MET A 217 21.72 -22.20 -23.77
C MET A 217 22.43 -22.00 -25.11
N ARG A 218 21.77 -21.37 -26.08
CA ARG A 218 22.43 -20.79 -27.26
C ARG A 218 23.05 -19.45 -26.88
N THR A 219 24.34 -19.35 -27.14
CA THR A 219 25.14 -18.12 -27.08
C THR A 219 24.65 -17.09 -28.11
N PRO A 220 24.58 -15.78 -27.77
CA PRO A 220 24.35 -14.73 -28.75
C PRO A 220 25.62 -14.43 -29.57
N PRO A 221 25.49 -14.10 -30.86
CA PRO A 221 26.62 -13.75 -31.71
C PRO A 221 27.19 -12.37 -31.35
N ALA A 222 28.53 -12.29 -31.40
CA ALA A 222 29.30 -11.08 -31.23
C ALA A 222 29.14 -10.14 -32.45
N GLY A 223 29.02 -8.84 -32.19
CA GLY A 223 29.27 -7.82 -33.20
C GLY A 223 28.41 -6.58 -33.06
N ILE A 224 29.05 -5.47 -32.66
CA ILE A 224 28.99 -4.13 -33.29
C ILE A 224 29.51 -3.13 -32.23
N SER A 225 30.73 -2.65 -32.45
CA SER A 225 31.37 -1.60 -31.66
C SER A 225 30.76 -0.24 -32.00
N PRO A 226 30.39 0.60 -31.02
CA PRO A 226 29.99 1.97 -31.30
C PRO A 226 31.20 2.89 -31.56
N PRO A 227 31.06 3.91 -32.43
CA PRO A 227 32.16 4.80 -32.84
C PRO A 227 32.56 5.80 -31.75
N PRO A 228 33.81 6.30 -31.77
CA PRO A 228 34.32 7.24 -30.76
C PRO A 228 33.76 8.65 -30.95
N MET A 229 33.00 9.14 -29.97
CA MET A 229 32.59 10.54 -29.91
C MET A 229 33.78 11.45 -29.54
N ARG A 230 34.13 12.35 -30.47
CA ARG A 230 35.09 13.44 -30.27
C ARG A 230 34.59 14.43 -29.21
N ARG A 231 35.33 14.57 -28.11
CA ARG A 231 35.16 15.64 -27.12
C ARG A 231 35.65 16.97 -27.70
N ARG A 232 34.75 17.95 -27.87
CA ARG A 232 35.12 19.37 -27.99
C ARG A 232 35.32 19.93 -26.59
N ALA A 233 36.55 20.36 -26.30
CA ALA A 233 36.89 21.13 -25.10
C ALA A 233 36.45 22.59 -25.30
N MET A 234 35.75 23.14 -24.31
CA MET A 234 35.54 24.59 -24.14
C MET A 234 36.31 25.03 -22.89
N PRO A 235 37.11 26.11 -22.95
CA PRO A 235 37.80 26.64 -21.80
C PRO A 235 37.03 27.82 -21.17
N GLY A 236 37.13 27.93 -19.85
CA GLY A 236 37.13 29.24 -19.19
C GLY A 236 35.93 29.56 -18.31
N LYS A 237 36.18 29.65 -17.00
CA LYS A 237 36.33 30.91 -16.23
C LYS A 237 36.03 30.60 -14.75
N ARG A 238 37.09 30.63 -13.93
CA ARG A 238 36.98 30.60 -12.47
C ARG A 238 36.77 32.03 -11.98
N MET A 239 35.75 32.25 -11.17
CA MET A 239 35.62 33.43 -10.31
C MET A 239 35.95 33.01 -8.87
N PRO A 240 36.68 33.83 -8.09
CA PRO A 240 36.95 33.57 -6.68
C PRO A 240 35.79 34.05 -5.80
N THR A 241 35.28 33.19 -4.92
CA THR A 241 34.34 33.58 -3.87
C THR A 241 35.10 33.65 -2.54
N THR A 242 35.36 34.87 -2.09
CA THR A 242 35.87 35.19 -0.75
C THR A 242 34.76 34.96 0.27
N ILE A 243 35.00 34.12 1.29
CA ILE A 243 34.11 33.93 2.43
C ILE A 243 34.73 34.69 3.62
N PRO A 244 34.05 35.68 4.23
CA PRO A 244 34.52 36.28 5.46
C PRO A 244 34.22 35.37 6.66
N ASN A 245 35.24 35.23 7.48
CA ASN A 245 35.29 34.53 8.75
C ASN A 245 34.66 35.43 9.83
N TYR A 246 33.63 34.97 10.53
CA TYR A 246 33.12 35.63 11.73
C TYR A 246 33.24 34.68 12.92
N ASN A 247 34.16 35.04 13.81
CA ASN A 247 34.40 34.42 15.09
C ASN A 247 34.50 35.56 16.12
N ALA A 248 33.52 35.69 17.00
CA ALA A 248 33.54 36.43 18.27
C ALA A 248 32.13 36.28 18.88
N LYS A 249 31.89 35.50 19.94
CA LYS A 249 32.20 35.76 21.36
C LYS A 249 31.89 37.20 21.79
N SER A 250 30.73 37.36 22.44
CA SER A 250 30.55 38.30 23.55
C SER A 250 29.61 37.64 24.55
N GLU A 251 30.20 37.22 25.67
CA GLU A 251 29.53 37.07 26.96
C GLU A 251 29.07 38.46 27.39
N ASP A 252 27.80 38.62 27.75
CA ASP A 252 27.35 39.79 28.48
C ASP A 252 26.30 39.34 29.51
N ASP A 253 26.76 39.32 30.76
CA ASP A 253 25.97 39.13 31.96
C ASP A 253 25.13 40.39 32.19
N SER A 254 23.84 40.33 31.86
CA SER A 254 22.88 41.30 32.36
C SER A 254 21.70 40.60 33.03
N ILE A 255 21.66 40.76 34.36
CA ILE A 255 20.55 40.44 35.25
C ILE A 255 19.41 41.40 34.89
N GLY A 256 18.57 40.97 33.95
CA GLY A 256 17.38 41.70 33.50
C GLY A 256 16.12 40.93 33.84
N PHE A 257 15.28 41.52 34.69
CA PHE A 257 13.91 41.09 35.02
C PHE A 257 13.16 40.59 33.78
N LYS A 258 12.72 39.32 33.80
CA LYS A 258 11.76 38.81 32.81
C LYS A 258 10.33 39.09 33.29
N PRO A 259 9.46 39.62 32.42
CA PRO A 259 8.04 39.77 32.72
C PRO A 259 7.38 38.39 32.83
N MET A 260 6.46 38.24 33.79
CA MET A 260 5.54 37.11 33.86
C MET A 260 4.69 37.10 32.59
N VAL A 261 5.08 36.26 31.63
CA VAL A 261 4.21 35.87 30.52
C VAL A 261 3.38 34.70 31.03
N GLU A 262 2.07 34.88 31.02
CA GLU A 262 1.09 33.84 31.31
C GLU A 262 1.36 32.61 30.43
N GLU A 263 1.62 31.48 31.09
CA GLU A 263 1.80 30.17 30.47
C GLU A 263 0.48 29.74 29.80
N SER A 264 0.30 30.17 28.56
CA SER A 264 -0.57 29.47 27.62
C SER A 264 0.01 28.06 27.44
N GLY A 265 -0.62 27.07 28.08
CA GLY A 265 -0.21 25.68 28.14
C GLY A 265 -0.03 25.05 26.76
N SER A 266 1.17 25.20 26.19
CA SER A 266 1.68 24.29 25.19
C SER A 266 1.98 22.99 25.91
N SER A 267 1.16 21.96 25.65
CA SER A 267 1.40 20.60 26.12
C SER A 267 2.69 20.06 25.49
N SER A 268 3.84 20.42 26.05
CA SER A 268 5.09 19.73 25.81
C SER A 268 5.00 18.38 26.51
N LEU A 269 4.41 17.41 25.81
CA LEU A 269 4.48 16.01 26.21
C LEU A 269 5.95 15.66 26.49
N PRO A 270 6.25 14.99 27.61
CA PRO A 270 7.62 14.66 27.99
C PRO A 270 8.30 13.87 26.86
N GLN A 271 9.28 14.49 26.20
CA GLN A 271 10.05 13.89 25.11
C GLN A 271 11.05 12.82 25.61
N SER A 272 11.07 12.48 26.90
CA SER A 272 12.18 11.76 27.52
C SER A 272 11.95 10.25 27.75
N ALA A 273 11.00 9.63 27.04
CA ALA A 273 10.81 8.18 27.09
C ALA A 273 10.91 7.51 25.71
N PHE A 274 11.66 8.11 24.79
CA PHE A 274 12.14 7.35 23.64
C PHE A 274 13.18 6.37 24.17
N SER A 275 12.85 5.08 24.16
CA SER A 275 13.80 4.00 24.44
C SER A 275 15.06 4.24 23.62
N ASP A 276 16.24 4.08 24.23
CA ASP A 276 17.59 4.20 23.64
C ASP A 276 17.84 3.34 22.37
N GLU A 277 16.81 2.66 21.87
CA GLU A 277 16.86 1.69 20.79
C GLU A 277 16.21 2.17 19.47
N MET A 278 15.70 3.41 19.41
CA MET A 278 15.08 3.91 18.19
C MET A 278 16.13 4.25 17.12
N VAL A 279 16.37 3.31 16.21
CA VAL A 279 17.25 3.54 15.06
C VAL A 279 16.51 4.33 13.98
N PRO A 280 17.07 5.47 13.50
CA PRO A 280 16.42 6.30 12.49
C PRO A 280 16.35 5.62 11.12
N ILE A 281 15.49 6.15 10.25
CA ILE A 281 15.42 5.72 8.84
C ILE A 281 16.24 6.70 8.01
N ASP A 282 17.29 6.20 7.36
CA ASP A 282 18.15 7.00 6.50
C ASP A 282 17.83 6.79 5.01
N ILE A 283 18.01 7.86 4.24
CA ILE A 283 18.07 7.84 2.78
C ILE A 283 19.54 7.99 2.36
N PRO A 284 20.09 7.03 1.61
CA PRO A 284 21.41 7.18 0.99
C PRO A 284 21.31 8.17 -0.17
N LEU A 285 22.11 9.22 -0.12
CA LEU A 285 22.21 10.26 -1.13
C LEU A 285 23.56 10.13 -1.85
N ILE A 286 23.54 10.08 -3.18
CA ILE A 286 24.75 10.17 -3.99
C ILE A 286 25.14 11.65 -4.09
N PRO A 287 26.33 12.07 -3.59
CA PRO A 287 26.75 13.46 -3.69
C PRO A 287 26.72 13.98 -5.14
N LYS A 288 26.04 15.11 -5.36
CA LYS A 288 25.88 15.73 -6.70
C LYS A 288 27.22 15.95 -7.42
N LYS A 289 28.29 16.20 -6.68
CA LYS A 289 29.65 16.49 -7.17
C LYS A 289 30.64 15.36 -6.88
N LEU A 290 30.30 14.13 -7.24
CA LEU A 290 31.24 13.02 -7.19
C LEU A 290 32.25 13.12 -8.36
N SER A 291 33.55 13.08 -8.06
CA SER A 291 34.59 13.05 -9.10
C SER A 291 34.45 11.79 -9.96
N PHE A 292 34.89 11.83 -11.22
CA PHE A 292 34.81 10.68 -12.13
C PHE A 292 35.46 9.42 -11.52
N LEU A 293 36.61 9.58 -10.87
CA LEU A 293 37.31 8.49 -10.18
C LEU A 293 36.47 7.91 -9.03
N LYS A 294 35.86 8.77 -8.20
CA LYS A 294 34.97 8.31 -7.12
C LYS A 294 33.71 7.64 -7.67
N LYS A 295 33.17 8.08 -8.82
CA LYS A 295 32.01 7.42 -9.45
C LYS A 295 32.37 6.02 -9.91
N ALA A 296 33.55 5.86 -10.52
CA ALA A 296 34.07 4.54 -10.89
C ALA A 296 34.26 3.66 -9.64
N GLN A 297 34.85 4.20 -8.56
CA GLN A 297 35.01 3.49 -7.30
C GLN A 297 33.67 3.06 -6.68
N LEU A 298 32.66 3.95 -6.66
CA LEU A 298 31.31 3.62 -6.20
C LEU A 298 30.72 2.48 -7.04
N LYS A 299 30.74 2.59 -8.37
CA LYS A 299 30.25 1.53 -9.26
C LYS A 299 30.95 0.20 -9.02
N THR A 300 32.26 0.20 -8.84
CA THR A 300 33.04 -1.03 -8.55
C THR A 300 32.67 -1.61 -7.20
N SER A 301 32.62 -0.80 -6.14
CA SER A 301 32.21 -1.25 -4.79
C SER A 301 30.80 -1.82 -4.79
N LEU A 302 29.86 -1.16 -5.50
CA LEU A 302 28.49 -1.64 -5.69
C LEU A 302 28.44 -2.92 -6.51
N SER A 303 29.26 -3.06 -7.56
CA SER A 303 29.30 -4.26 -8.39
C SER A 303 29.87 -5.47 -7.65
N ILE A 304 30.86 -5.25 -6.76
CA ILE A 304 31.41 -6.31 -5.92
C ILE A 304 30.36 -6.76 -4.89
N ALA A 305 29.67 -5.80 -4.26
CA ALA A 305 28.56 -6.11 -3.36
C ALA A 305 27.40 -6.80 -4.11
N SER A 306 27.09 -6.37 -5.33
CA SER A 306 26.04 -6.98 -6.15
C SER A 306 26.38 -8.38 -6.66
N ARG A 307 27.65 -8.81 -6.65
CA ARG A 307 27.92 -10.26 -6.88
C ARG A 307 27.28 -11.13 -5.79
N THR A 308 27.09 -10.58 -4.60
CA THR A 308 26.31 -11.21 -3.53
C THR A 308 24.83 -10.83 -3.55
N MET A 309 24.38 -9.92 -4.43
CA MET A 309 23.02 -9.36 -4.43
C MET A 309 22.40 -9.39 -5.84
N HIS A 310 21.31 -10.13 -6.02
CA HIS A 310 20.74 -10.44 -7.34
C HIS A 310 20.20 -9.23 -8.16
N ALA A 311 20.17 -8.01 -7.62
CA ALA A 311 19.63 -6.82 -8.27
C ALA A 311 20.71 -5.76 -8.57
N PRO A 312 20.57 -4.95 -9.64
CA PRO A 312 21.45 -3.82 -9.92
C PRO A 312 21.30 -2.75 -8.82
N PHE A 313 22.15 -2.85 -7.80
CA PHE A 313 22.06 -2.04 -6.58
C PHE A 313 22.18 -0.52 -6.84
N LEU A 314 22.81 -0.13 -7.96
CA LEU A 314 22.86 1.26 -8.42
C LEU A 314 21.47 1.85 -8.67
N ASP A 315 20.54 1.05 -9.18
CA ASP A 315 19.19 1.50 -9.53
C ASP A 315 18.32 1.69 -8.28
N LEU A 316 18.74 1.10 -7.15
CA LEU A 316 18.11 1.30 -5.84
C LEU A 316 18.56 2.59 -5.15
N LEU A 317 19.65 3.23 -5.62
CA LEU A 317 20.19 4.49 -5.08
C LEU A 317 19.69 5.70 -5.87
N ASP A 318 18.37 5.89 -5.87
CA ASP A 318 17.64 6.95 -6.59
C ASP A 318 17.54 8.28 -5.80
N ASN A 319 18.21 8.40 -4.65
CA ASN A 319 18.08 9.50 -3.67
C ASN A 319 16.69 9.65 -3.05
N ASN A 320 15.77 8.72 -3.29
CA ASN A 320 14.40 8.74 -2.75
C ASN A 320 14.11 7.50 -1.89
N SER A 321 14.64 6.34 -2.27
CA SER A 321 14.47 5.07 -1.58
C SER A 321 15.26 5.07 -0.28
N ASP A 322 14.58 4.83 0.84
CA ASP A 322 15.21 4.69 2.15
C ASP A 322 15.72 3.26 2.41
N PHE A 323 16.45 3.07 3.51
CA PHE A 323 17.04 1.77 3.85
C PHE A 323 16.02 0.64 3.94
N VAL A 324 14.78 0.91 4.40
CA VAL A 324 13.75 -0.11 4.49
C VAL A 324 13.28 -0.52 3.09
N GLN A 325 13.04 0.45 2.21
CA GLN A 325 12.65 0.17 0.83
C GLN A 325 13.74 -0.58 0.07
N ILE A 326 15.00 -0.18 0.25
CA ILE A 326 16.17 -0.85 -0.34
C ILE A 326 16.26 -2.28 0.18
N SER A 327 16.12 -2.50 1.49
CA SER A 327 16.14 -3.84 2.11
C SER A 327 15.10 -4.76 1.50
N ILE A 328 13.85 -4.31 1.39
CA ILE A 328 12.75 -5.11 0.83
C ILE A 328 12.96 -5.40 -0.65
N ARG A 329 13.37 -4.41 -1.45
CA ARG A 329 13.56 -4.59 -2.90
C ARG A 329 14.75 -5.49 -3.24
N SER A 330 15.81 -5.40 -2.45
CA SER A 330 17.03 -6.17 -2.68
C SER A 330 17.05 -7.53 -1.98
N GLY A 331 16.19 -7.73 -0.97
CA GLY A 331 16.25 -8.90 -0.07
C GLY A 331 17.44 -8.87 0.89
N ILE A 332 18.13 -7.73 1.04
CA ILE A 332 19.31 -7.62 1.89
C ILE A 332 18.89 -7.18 3.30
N PRO A 333 19.35 -7.87 4.36
CA PRO A 333 19.08 -7.45 5.73
C PRO A 333 19.58 -6.03 6.04
N LEU A 334 18.82 -5.27 6.84
CA LEU A 334 19.18 -3.91 7.25
C LEU A 334 20.58 -3.82 7.85
N LYS A 335 20.98 -4.77 8.68
CA LYS A 335 22.33 -4.81 9.29
C LYS A 335 23.45 -4.89 8.25
N THR A 336 23.24 -5.66 7.19
CA THR A 336 24.20 -5.77 6.08
C THR A 336 24.24 -4.48 5.28
N LEU A 337 23.08 -3.85 5.05
CA LEU A 337 23.00 -2.53 4.43
C LEU A 337 23.76 -1.49 5.26
N ASP A 338 23.61 -1.48 6.59
CA ASP A 338 24.34 -0.54 7.45
C ASP A 338 25.85 -0.69 7.32
N MET A 339 26.36 -1.91 7.43
CA MET A 339 27.80 -2.16 7.31
C MET A 339 28.32 -1.69 5.95
N PHE A 340 27.56 -1.97 4.90
CA PHE A 340 27.92 -1.61 3.54
C PHE A 340 27.88 -0.08 3.33
N PHE A 341 26.79 0.56 3.74
CA PHE A 341 26.60 1.99 3.60
C PHE A 341 27.50 2.80 4.52
N ALA A 342 27.77 2.35 5.75
CA ALA A 342 28.76 2.97 6.62
C ALA A 342 30.14 3.01 5.97
N LYS A 343 30.55 1.93 5.29
CA LYS A 343 31.80 1.89 4.53
C LYS A 343 31.80 2.92 3.39
N LEU A 344 30.74 2.95 2.58
CA LEU A 344 30.62 3.92 1.48
C LEU A 344 30.55 5.37 1.96
N GLY A 345 29.93 5.61 3.12
CA GLY A 345 29.91 6.89 3.80
C GLY A 345 31.29 7.33 4.25
N LYS A 346 32.05 6.42 4.89
CA LYS A 346 33.44 6.65 5.32
C LYS A 346 34.36 6.99 4.16
N ASP A 347 34.17 6.35 3.01
CA ASP A 347 34.92 6.62 1.77
C ASP A 347 34.47 7.94 1.08
N GLY A 348 33.44 8.60 1.60
CA GLY A 348 32.86 9.82 1.02
C GLY A 348 32.23 9.57 -0.35
N LEU A 349 31.71 8.36 -0.57
CA LEU A 349 30.98 7.95 -1.79
C LEU A 349 29.47 8.09 -1.63
N LEU A 350 28.96 8.09 -0.40
CA LEU A 350 27.56 8.33 -0.06
C LEU A 350 27.45 9.36 1.07
N GLN A 351 26.31 10.05 1.08
CA GLN A 351 25.82 10.87 2.18
C GLN A 351 24.52 10.24 2.71
N PHE A 352 24.14 10.56 3.93
CA PHE A 352 22.90 10.07 4.52
C PHE A 352 22.04 11.24 4.96
N ARG A 353 20.74 11.12 4.72
CA ARG A 353 19.73 12.04 5.23
C ARG A 353 18.71 11.23 6.01
N GLN A 354 18.60 11.52 7.28
CA GLN A 354 17.56 10.96 8.14
C GLN A 354 16.19 11.49 7.71
N LEU A 355 15.20 10.60 7.64
CA LEU A 355 13.80 10.96 7.47
C LEU A 355 13.25 11.63 8.72
N ASP A 356 12.58 12.77 8.55
CA ASP A 356 11.81 13.39 9.62
C ASP A 356 10.45 12.69 9.81
N ARG A 357 9.73 13.08 10.87
CA ARG A 357 8.43 12.46 11.21
C ARG A 357 7.35 12.72 10.16
N GLU A 358 7.39 13.85 9.47
CA GLU A 358 6.41 14.22 8.46
C GLU A 358 6.64 13.42 7.17
N GLU A 359 7.91 13.24 6.78
CA GLU A 359 8.31 12.40 5.67
C GLU A 359 7.99 10.92 5.95
N VAL A 360 8.23 10.43 7.17
CA VAL A 360 7.81 9.07 7.58
C VAL A 360 6.29 8.92 7.46
N ARG A 361 5.50 9.87 7.99
CA ARG A 361 4.03 9.86 7.86
C ARG A 361 3.60 9.86 6.40
N LYS A 362 4.20 10.72 5.57
CA LYS A 362 3.88 10.85 4.15
C LYS A 362 4.15 9.55 3.39
N ARG A 363 5.21 8.81 3.75
CA ARG A 363 5.61 7.57 3.07
C ARG A 363 4.88 6.33 3.57
N TYR A 364 4.63 6.26 4.87
CA TYR A 364 4.18 5.05 5.56
C TYR A 364 2.81 5.17 6.22
N GLY A 365 2.14 6.32 6.08
CA GLY A 365 0.87 6.61 6.74
C GLY A 365 1.02 6.92 8.23
N ASP A 366 -0.09 7.26 8.86
CA ASP A 366 -0.15 7.52 10.31
C ASP A 366 0.14 6.25 11.13
N ASP A 367 -0.33 5.09 10.66
CA ASP A 367 -0.03 3.79 11.26
C ASP A 367 1.48 3.51 11.23
N GLY A 368 2.12 3.71 10.08
CA GLY A 368 3.56 3.59 9.94
C GLY A 368 4.31 4.54 10.87
N LEU A 369 3.89 5.81 10.98
CA LEU A 369 4.51 6.75 11.91
C LEU A 369 4.42 6.26 13.36
N ALA A 370 3.31 5.68 13.78
CA ALA A 370 3.17 5.15 15.13
C ALA A 370 4.07 3.92 15.38
N VAL A 371 4.21 3.03 14.39
CA VAL A 371 5.16 1.92 14.43
C VAL A 371 6.60 2.43 14.50
N TYR A 372 6.96 3.44 13.70
CA TYR A 372 8.27 4.07 13.72
C TYR A 372 8.60 4.69 15.08
N LYS A 373 7.65 5.39 15.70
CA LYS A 373 7.84 6.01 17.03
C LYS A 373 8.19 4.98 18.11
N LYS A 374 7.71 3.74 17.98
CA LYS A 374 7.90 2.69 18.99
C LYS A 374 9.09 1.78 18.70
N TYR A 375 9.31 1.42 17.44
CA TYR A 375 10.28 0.39 17.04
C TYR A 375 11.31 0.87 16.01
N GLY A 376 11.33 2.17 15.69
CA GLY A 376 12.25 2.75 14.71
C GLY A 376 12.11 2.13 13.32
N ARG A 377 13.22 2.07 12.59
CA ARG A 377 13.26 1.50 11.23
C ARG A 377 12.90 0.00 11.17
N ASP A 378 13.21 -0.77 12.21
CA ASP A 378 12.93 -2.22 12.25
C ASP A 378 11.42 -2.44 12.27
N GLY A 379 10.71 -1.59 13.02
CA GLY A 379 9.25 -1.53 13.02
C GLY A 379 8.69 -1.33 11.62
N ILE A 380 9.19 -0.32 10.89
CA ILE A 380 8.75 -0.01 9.53
C ILE A 380 9.05 -1.16 8.55
N LEU A 381 10.18 -1.86 8.71
CA LEU A 381 10.49 -3.04 7.90
C LEU A 381 9.44 -4.13 8.07
N ILE A 382 9.12 -4.51 9.31
CA ILE A 382 8.09 -5.52 9.58
C ILE A 382 6.72 -5.05 9.08
N TYR A 383 6.34 -3.80 9.34
CA TYR A 383 5.09 -3.20 8.88
C TYR A 383 4.92 -3.34 7.36
N GLN A 384 5.97 -3.06 6.59
CA GLN A 384 5.95 -3.19 5.14
C GLN A 384 5.99 -4.65 4.66
N LEU A 385 6.67 -5.53 5.39
CA LEU A 385 6.71 -6.97 5.07
C LEU A 385 5.36 -7.66 5.34
N ILE A 386 4.58 -7.22 6.32
CA ILE A 386 3.22 -7.75 6.59
C ILE A 386 2.32 -7.62 5.35
N GLY A 387 2.43 -6.53 4.59
CA GLY A 387 1.68 -6.33 3.35
C GLY A 387 2.21 -7.13 2.14
N LYS A 388 3.40 -7.75 2.23
CA LYS A 388 4.10 -8.36 1.08
C LYS A 388 4.37 -9.85 1.23
N ALA A 389 4.68 -10.30 2.44
CA ALA A 389 5.00 -11.69 2.73
C ALA A 389 3.74 -12.56 2.80
N GLU A 390 3.89 -13.83 2.46
CA GLU A 390 2.80 -14.82 2.51
C GLU A 390 2.54 -15.35 3.92
N SER A 391 3.54 -15.30 4.81
CA SER A 391 3.47 -15.87 6.15
C SER A 391 4.34 -15.12 7.17
N LEU A 392 4.00 -15.23 8.45
CA LEU A 392 4.78 -14.63 9.55
C LEU A 392 6.22 -15.16 9.58
N LYS A 393 6.43 -16.43 9.23
CA LYS A 393 7.76 -17.05 9.16
C LYS A 393 8.64 -16.38 8.11
N LYS A 394 8.06 -16.12 6.92
CA LYS A 394 8.75 -15.43 5.83
C LYS A 394 9.08 -13.98 6.19
N ILE A 395 8.23 -13.29 6.97
CA ILE A 395 8.53 -11.94 7.50
C ILE A 395 9.77 -11.96 8.40
N VAL A 396 9.86 -12.91 9.33
CA VAL A 396 11.01 -13.01 10.25
C VAL A 396 12.28 -13.40 9.50
N GLU A 397 12.18 -14.36 8.57
CA GLU A 397 13.28 -14.79 7.73
C GLU A 397 13.82 -13.62 6.87
N GLN A 398 12.94 -12.87 6.21
CA GLN A 398 13.33 -11.73 5.37
C GLN A 398 13.85 -10.54 6.18
N SER A 399 13.32 -10.30 7.37
CA SER A 399 13.75 -9.17 8.21
C SER A 399 15.08 -9.44 8.92
N HIS A 400 15.45 -10.71 9.12
CA HIS A 400 16.59 -11.15 9.93
C HIS A 400 16.61 -10.55 11.34
N LEU A 401 15.44 -10.16 11.86
CA LEU A 401 15.31 -9.70 13.24
C LEU A 401 15.29 -10.89 14.20
N ASN A 402 15.67 -10.63 15.45
CA ASN A 402 15.46 -11.59 16.52
C ASN A 402 13.96 -11.91 16.64
N VAL A 403 13.63 -13.20 16.84
CA VAL A 403 12.26 -13.72 16.92
C VAL A 403 11.42 -12.97 17.95
N ASP A 404 11.98 -12.65 19.12
CA ASP A 404 11.27 -11.93 20.18
C ASP A 404 10.92 -10.50 19.75
N ARG A 405 11.89 -9.78 19.17
CA ARG A 405 11.69 -8.41 18.66
C ARG A 405 10.68 -8.40 17.52
N ALA A 406 10.78 -9.35 16.58
CA ALA A 406 9.84 -9.45 15.47
C ALA A 406 8.42 -9.76 15.96
N ALA A 407 8.27 -10.67 16.93
CA ALA A 407 6.98 -10.97 17.53
C ALA A 407 6.36 -9.73 18.20
N ASP A 408 7.15 -8.95 18.94
CA ASP A 408 6.67 -7.73 19.60
C ASP A 408 6.16 -6.70 18.58
N ILE A 409 6.90 -6.51 17.48
CA ILE A 409 6.50 -5.60 16.41
C ILE A 409 5.22 -6.12 15.73
N ILE A 410 5.14 -7.41 15.40
CA ILE A 410 3.97 -8.01 14.73
C ILE A 410 2.71 -7.84 15.58
N VAL A 411 2.79 -8.13 16.88
CA VAL A 411 1.65 -7.96 17.81
C VAL A 411 1.20 -6.50 17.85
N PHE A 412 2.15 -5.56 17.95
CA PHE A 412 1.83 -4.14 17.97
C PHE A 412 1.20 -3.67 16.66
N VAL A 413 1.73 -4.08 15.51
CA VAL A 413 1.14 -3.75 14.20
C VAL A 413 -0.28 -4.32 14.09
N ASN A 414 -0.50 -5.55 14.54
CA ASN A 414 -1.84 -6.14 14.51
C ASN A 414 -2.87 -5.37 15.36
N GLN A 415 -2.45 -4.93 16.56
CA GLN A 415 -3.29 -4.08 17.43
C GLN A 415 -3.61 -2.74 16.77
N MET A 416 -2.59 -2.10 16.17
CA MET A 416 -2.74 -0.84 15.46
C MET A 416 -3.71 -0.93 14.27
N LEU A 417 -3.65 -2.04 13.53
CA LEU A 417 -4.52 -2.26 12.38
C LEU A 417 -5.95 -2.65 12.76
N GLY A 418 -6.27 -2.73 14.06
CA GLY A 418 -7.61 -3.08 14.53
C GLY A 418 -8.03 -4.49 14.17
N LEU A 419 -7.07 -5.41 14.02
CA LEU A 419 -7.39 -6.81 13.70
C LEU A 419 -7.98 -7.47 14.94
N GLU A 420 -9.26 -7.83 14.86
CA GLU A 420 -10.05 -8.30 16.01
C GLU A 420 -9.50 -9.57 16.67
N ALA A 421 -8.73 -10.39 15.95
CA ALA A 421 -8.01 -11.50 16.56
C ALA A 421 -6.71 -10.96 17.17
N SER A 422 -6.74 -10.68 18.47
CA SER A 422 -5.53 -10.38 19.24
C SER A 422 -4.59 -11.58 19.17
N ILE A 423 -3.59 -11.52 18.28
CA ILE A 423 -2.55 -12.54 18.22
C ILE A 423 -1.66 -12.32 19.44
N ASP A 424 -1.67 -13.28 20.37
CA ASP A 424 -0.81 -13.20 21.53
C ASP A 424 0.66 -13.42 21.15
N ARG A 425 1.55 -12.74 21.89
CA ARG A 425 3.00 -12.79 21.71
C ARG A 425 3.52 -14.23 21.76
N GLU A 426 3.04 -15.04 22.70
CA GLU A 426 3.49 -16.43 22.84
C GLU A 426 3.06 -17.28 21.65
N THR A 427 1.87 -17.01 21.12
CA THR A 427 1.35 -17.68 19.91
C THR A 427 2.24 -17.38 18.70
N VAL A 428 2.63 -16.12 18.49
CA VAL A 428 3.57 -15.75 17.42
C VAL A 428 4.91 -16.46 17.61
N LYS A 429 5.48 -16.44 18.81
CA LYS A 429 6.75 -17.11 19.09
C LYS A 429 6.69 -18.61 18.84
N LYS A 430 5.63 -19.28 19.33
CA LYS A 430 5.42 -20.72 19.12
C LYS A 430 5.30 -21.07 17.64
N TYR A 431 4.57 -20.27 16.88
CA TYR A 431 4.46 -20.43 15.44
C TYR A 431 5.81 -20.27 14.73
N LEU A 432 6.61 -19.28 15.13
CA LEU A 432 7.96 -19.06 14.57
C LEU A 432 8.97 -20.14 14.99
N ALA A 433 8.79 -20.77 16.15
CA ALA A 433 9.66 -21.82 16.67
C ALA A 433 9.44 -23.20 16.02
N GLN A 434 8.31 -23.42 15.35
CA GLN A 434 8.06 -24.66 14.61
C GLN A 434 9.04 -24.78 13.43
N LYS A 435 10.06 -25.63 13.61
CA LYS A 435 10.95 -26.07 12.51
C LYS A 435 10.11 -26.87 11.51
N ASN A 436 10.38 -26.64 10.22
CA ASN A 436 9.86 -27.49 9.16
C ASN A 436 10.62 -28.81 9.15
#